data_AF-A0A077MDI7-F1
#
_entry.id   AF-A0A077MDI7-F1
#
_cell.length_a   1.000
_cell.length_b   1.000
_cell.length_c   1.000
_cell.angle_alpha   90.00
_cell.angle_beta   90.00
_cell.angle_gamma   90.00
#
_symmetry.space_group_name_H-M   'P 1'
#
loop_
_entity.id
_entity.type
_entity.pdbx_description
1 polymer ?
#
loop_
_entity_poly.entity_id
_entity_poly.type
_entity_poly.pdbx_seq_one_letter_code
_entity_poly.pdbx_strand_id
1 'polypeptide(L)'
;MSHLEPEHEDLGTRAARMLQAMDDTPIPAMDATFYAHYAEELRMLVEEFLADHPPVPASVTRVWLVWNCHDIAGSYSTEHAAREARADLQHQLLCQYGPDADPLESITITTAHVPTECLGSHRSHQ
;
A
#
# COMPACT_ATOMS: atom_id res chain seq x y z
N MET A 1 -26.87 -40.73 -2.46
CA MET A 1 -25.50 -40.35 -2.86
C MET A 1 -25.05 -39.31 -1.84
N SER A 2 -24.24 -39.73 -0.86
CA SER A 2 -23.77 -38.88 0.21
C SER A 2 -22.64 -37.99 -0.33
N HIS A 3 -22.84 -36.68 -0.27
CA HIS A 3 -21.81 -35.69 -0.56
C HIS A 3 -20.79 -35.76 0.59
N LEU A 4 -19.59 -36.28 0.32
CA LEU A 4 -18.46 -36.15 1.22
C LEU A 4 -18.00 -34.70 1.10
N GLU A 5 -18.46 -33.83 2.01
CA GLU A 5 -17.79 -32.56 2.25
C GLU A 5 -16.34 -32.92 2.62
N PRO A 6 -15.32 -32.50 1.86
CA PRO A 6 -13.95 -32.70 2.29
C PRO A 6 -13.81 -31.97 3.61
N GLU A 7 -13.41 -32.68 4.66
CA GLU A 7 -13.03 -32.09 5.95
C GLU A 7 -11.91 -31.08 5.64
N HIS A 8 -12.27 -29.82 5.39
CA HIS A 8 -11.32 -28.73 5.26
C HIS A 8 -10.72 -28.56 6.65
N GLU A 9 -9.57 -29.19 6.83
CA GLU A 9 -8.74 -28.95 7.99
C GLU A 9 -8.54 -27.45 8.12
N ASP A 10 -8.80 -26.91 9.30
CA ASP A 10 -8.62 -25.49 9.60
C ASP A 10 -7.20 -25.05 9.19
N LEU A 11 -7.12 -23.98 8.39
CA LEU A 11 -5.87 -23.48 7.82
C LEU A 11 -4.82 -23.21 8.90
N GLY A 12 -5.26 -22.73 10.07
CA GLY A 12 -4.41 -22.52 11.24
C GLY A 12 -3.82 -23.83 11.78
N THR A 13 -4.63 -24.89 11.84
CA THR A 13 -4.20 -26.24 12.26
C THR A 13 -3.17 -26.82 11.29
N ARG A 14 -3.38 -26.67 9.98
CA ARG A 14 -2.44 -27.14 8.95
C ARG A 14 -1.12 -26.36 9.00
N ALA A 15 -1.17 -25.04 9.14
CA ALA A 15 0.02 -24.20 9.28
C ALA A 15 0.81 -24.52 10.56
N ALA A 16 0.13 -24.73 11.69
CA ALA A 16 0.77 -25.11 12.95
C ALA A 16 1.50 -26.45 12.85
N ARG A 17 0.88 -27.45 12.20
CA ARG A 17 1.52 -28.75 11.95
C ARG A 17 2.78 -28.60 11.09
N MET A 18 2.72 -27.76 10.05
CA MET A 18 3.86 -27.51 9.17
C MET A 18 5.05 -26.90 9.94
N LEU A 19 4.80 -25.88 10.76
CA LEU A 19 5.82 -25.24 11.58
C LEU A 19 6.41 -26.21 12.61
N GLN A 20 5.57 -27.02 13.26
CA GLN A 20 6.01 -28.04 14.21
C GLN A 20 6.93 -29.07 13.53
N ALA A 21 6.59 -29.53 12.33
CA ALA A 21 7.42 -30.48 11.59
C ALA A 21 8.77 -29.89 11.17
N MET A 22 8.83 -28.58 10.88
CA MET A 22 10.08 -27.88 10.64
C MET A 22 10.94 -27.79 11.91
N ASP A 23 10.34 -27.47 13.07
CA ASP A 23 11.03 -27.39 14.36
C ASP A 23 11.55 -28.76 14.83
N ASP A 24 10.80 -29.83 14.57
CA ASP A 24 11.17 -31.20 14.94
C ASP A 24 12.24 -31.81 14.01
N THR A 25 12.49 -31.21 12.85
CA THR A 25 13.48 -31.70 11.89
C THR A 25 14.87 -31.14 12.23
N PRO A 26 15.87 -31.99 12.54
CA PRO A 26 17.23 -31.53 12.77
C PRO A 26 17.80 -30.86 11.51
N ILE A 27 18.51 -29.74 11.68
CA ILE A 27 19.13 -28.97 10.58
C ILE A 27 19.90 -29.85 9.57
N PRO A 28 20.68 -30.88 9.97
CA PRO A 28 21.38 -31.74 9.01
C PRO A 28 20.47 -32.58 8.09
N ALA A 29 19.19 -32.76 8.45
CA ALA A 29 18.19 -33.49 7.67
C ALA A 29 17.37 -32.59 6.73
N MET A 30 17.55 -31.26 6.80
CA MET A 30 16.86 -30.30 5.95
C MET A 30 17.64 -30.10 4.64
N ASP A 31 17.42 -30.99 3.67
CA ASP A 31 18.03 -30.91 2.34
C ASP A 31 17.20 -30.05 1.35
N ALA A 32 17.66 -29.93 0.12
CA ALA A 32 16.96 -29.16 -0.91
C ALA A 32 15.54 -29.69 -1.20
N THR A 33 15.31 -30.98 -1.04
CA THR A 33 13.99 -31.61 -1.24
C THR A 33 13.05 -31.23 -0.11
N PHE A 34 13.56 -31.20 1.13
CA PHE A 34 12.83 -30.71 2.30
C PHE A 34 12.37 -29.26 2.08
N TYR A 35 13.27 -28.36 1.70
CA TYR A 35 12.90 -26.96 1.44
C TYR A 35 11.91 -26.81 0.28
N ALA A 36 12.06 -27.59 -0.79
CA ALA A 36 11.12 -27.56 -1.92
C ALA A 36 9.71 -27.98 -1.49
N HIS A 37 9.60 -29.05 -0.69
CA HIS A 37 8.31 -29.52 -0.18
C HIS A 37 7.61 -28.46 0.68
N TYR A 38 8.30 -27.89 1.67
CA TYR A 38 7.69 -26.89 2.56
C TYR A 38 7.43 -25.54 1.87
N ALA A 39 8.19 -25.20 0.82
CA ALA A 39 7.89 -24.03 0.01
C ALA A 39 6.57 -24.20 -0.79
N GLU A 40 6.30 -25.40 -1.30
CA GLU A 40 5.04 -25.71 -1.99
C GLU A 40 3.85 -25.70 -1.02
N GLU A 41 4.00 -26.32 0.16
CA GLU A 41 2.97 -26.31 1.21
C GLU A 41 2.65 -24.88 1.67
N LEU A 42 3.67 -24.04 1.88
CA LEU A 42 3.51 -22.63 2.22
C LEU A 42 2.77 -21.88 1.11
N ARG A 43 3.12 -22.11 -0.16
CA ARG A 43 2.45 -21.47 -1.30
C ARG A 43 0.95 -21.81 -1.30
N MET A 44 0.60 -23.07 -1.11
CA MET A 44 -0.80 -23.50 -1.06
C MET A 44 -1.56 -22.89 0.13
N LEU A 45 -0.95 -22.84 1.32
CA LEU A 45 -1.53 -22.17 2.49
C LEU A 45 -1.80 -20.68 2.23
N VAL A 46 -0.87 -19.97 1.59
CA VAL A 46 -1.03 -18.55 1.26
C VAL A 46 -2.12 -18.35 0.20
N GLU A 47 -2.16 -19.19 -0.82
CA GLU A 47 -3.17 -19.12 -1.88
C GLU A 47 -4.58 -19.35 -1.31
N GLU A 48 -4.75 -20.32 -0.42
CA GLU A 48 -6.02 -20.59 0.26
C GLU A 48 -6.42 -19.42 1.18
N PHE A 49 -5.48 -18.89 1.96
CA PHE A 49 -5.74 -17.73 2.83
C PHE A 49 -6.19 -16.49 2.03
N LEU A 50 -5.57 -16.23 0.88
CA LEU A 50 -5.92 -15.12 -0.01
C LEU A 50 -7.24 -15.37 -0.77
N ALA A 51 -7.60 -16.62 -1.04
CA ALA A 51 -8.88 -16.97 -1.64
C ALA A 51 -10.05 -16.71 -0.67
N ASP A 52 -9.86 -16.99 0.62
CA ASP A 52 -10.84 -16.69 1.67
C ASP A 52 -10.94 -15.20 2.01
N HIS A 53 -9.86 -14.45 1.75
CA HIS A 53 -9.80 -13.00 1.91
C HIS A 53 -9.47 -12.35 0.57
N PRO A 54 -10.39 -12.38 -0.41
CA PRO A 54 -10.14 -11.74 -1.68
C PRO A 54 -9.76 -10.29 -1.39
N PRO A 55 -8.69 -9.75 -2.02
CA PRO A 55 -8.32 -8.37 -1.81
C PRO A 55 -9.54 -7.52 -2.16
N VAL A 56 -10.12 -6.89 -1.14
CA VAL A 56 -11.16 -5.88 -1.35
C VAL A 56 -10.52 -4.90 -2.34
N PRO A 57 -11.15 -4.62 -3.50
CA PRO A 57 -10.59 -3.62 -4.40
C PRO A 57 -10.49 -2.33 -3.60
N ALA A 58 -9.27 -1.99 -3.20
CA ALA A 58 -9.01 -0.76 -2.49
C ALA A 58 -9.55 0.34 -3.40
N SER A 59 -10.57 1.04 -2.94
CA SER A 59 -11.03 2.22 -3.66
C SER A 59 -9.80 3.10 -3.81
N VAL A 60 -9.47 3.48 -5.04
CA VAL A 60 -8.33 4.36 -5.32
C VAL A 60 -8.89 5.72 -5.67
N THR A 61 -8.38 6.74 -4.99
CA THR A 61 -8.77 8.12 -5.25
C THR A 61 -7.61 8.84 -5.92
N ARG A 62 -7.94 9.57 -7.00
CA ARG A 62 -6.99 10.49 -7.63
C ARG A 62 -6.80 11.70 -6.72
N VAL A 63 -5.55 12.01 -6.45
CA VAL A 63 -5.14 13.23 -5.75
C VAL A 63 -4.25 14.08 -6.64
N TRP A 64 -4.26 15.38 -6.38
CA TRP A 64 -3.40 16.37 -7.00
C TRP A 64 -2.28 16.74 -6.03
N LEU A 65 -1.04 16.61 -6.45
CA LEU A 65 0.14 16.89 -5.65
C LEU A 65 0.76 18.21 -6.12
N VAL A 66 0.98 19.14 -5.19
CA VAL A 66 1.75 20.37 -5.44
C VAL A 66 3.18 20.14 -4.95
N TRP A 67 4.14 20.42 -5.82
CA TRP A 67 5.57 20.25 -5.54
C TRP A 67 6.25 21.61 -5.48
N ASN A 68 7.23 21.75 -4.60
CA ASN A 68 8.21 22.83 -4.64
C ASN A 68 9.59 22.21 -4.88
N CYS A 69 10.12 22.38 -6.10
CA CYS A 69 11.28 21.65 -6.60
C CYS A 69 11.08 20.13 -6.52
N HIS A 70 11.56 19.51 -5.45
CA HIS A 70 11.54 18.05 -5.24
C HIS A 70 10.76 17.65 -3.98
N ASP A 71 10.28 18.64 -3.23
CA ASP A 71 9.52 18.42 -2.00
C ASP A 71 8.01 18.54 -2.26
N ILE A 72 7.24 17.64 -1.66
CA ILE A 72 5.77 17.73 -1.70
C ILE A 72 5.33 18.85 -0.77
N ALA A 73 4.75 19.90 -1.35
CA ALA A 73 4.18 21.02 -0.61
C ALA A 73 2.75 20.71 -0.10
N GLY A 74 1.99 19.86 -0.82
CA GLY A 74 0.66 19.46 -0.40
C GLY A 74 -0.02 18.45 -1.33
N SER A 75 -1.11 17.84 -0.83
CA SER A 75 -1.99 16.94 -1.58
C SER A 75 -3.44 17.41 -1.48
N TYR A 76 -4.17 17.30 -2.58
CA TYR A 76 -5.52 17.86 -2.73
C TYR A 76 -6.45 16.91 -3.46
N SER A 77 -7.71 16.87 -3.04
CA SER A 77 -8.75 16.04 -3.65
C SER A 77 -9.28 16.62 -4.98
N THR A 78 -9.04 17.90 -5.25
CA THR A 78 -9.50 18.58 -6.47
C THR A 78 -8.37 19.36 -7.15
N GLU A 79 -8.48 19.50 -8.48
CA GLU A 79 -7.52 20.27 -9.27
C GLU A 79 -7.54 21.76 -8.89
N HIS A 80 -8.74 22.27 -8.59
CA HIS A 80 -8.95 23.67 -8.24
C HIS A 80 -8.21 24.02 -6.95
N ALA A 81 -8.35 23.21 -5.90
CA ALA A 81 -7.64 23.41 -4.64
C ALA A 81 -6.11 23.33 -4.82
N ALA A 82 -5.61 22.43 -5.66
CA ALA A 82 -4.18 22.37 -5.98
C ALA A 82 -3.68 23.61 -6.74
N ARG A 83 -4.50 24.17 -7.63
CA ARG A 83 -4.16 25.42 -8.34
C ARG A 83 -4.16 26.63 -7.42
N GLU A 84 -5.13 26.73 -6.52
CA GLU A 84 -5.17 27.79 -5.51
C GLU A 84 -3.95 27.69 -4.59
N ALA A 85 -3.65 26.51 -4.06
CA ALA A 85 -2.47 26.30 -3.23
C ALA A 85 -1.15 26.61 -3.96
N ARG A 86 -1.05 26.30 -5.27
CA ARG A 86 0.10 26.69 -6.09
C ARG A 86 0.22 28.21 -6.20
N ALA A 87 -0.88 28.93 -6.40
CA ALA A 87 -0.87 30.40 -6.47
C ALA A 87 -0.47 31.03 -5.13
N ASP A 88 -1.00 30.50 -4.02
CA ASP A 88 -0.65 30.96 -2.67
C ASP A 88 0.83 30.73 -2.36
N LEU A 89 1.36 29.55 -2.69
CA LEU A 89 2.77 29.22 -2.51
C LEU A 89 3.67 30.11 -3.37
N GLN A 90 3.28 30.38 -4.63
CA GLN A 90 3.99 31.29 -5.50
C GLN A 90 4.04 32.71 -4.90
N HIS A 91 2.92 33.20 -4.37
CA HIS A 91 2.86 34.51 -3.72
C HIS A 91 3.79 34.57 -2.50
N GLN A 92 3.77 33.55 -1.64
CA GLN A 92 4.67 33.46 -0.49
C GLN A 92 6.14 33.50 -0.88
N LEU A 93 6.53 32.74 -1.91
CA LEU A 93 7.93 32.72 -2.38
C LEU A 93 8.35 34.06 -2.97
N LEU A 94 7.48 34.74 -3.74
CA LEU A 94 7.75 36.08 -4.25
C LEU A 94 7.91 37.10 -3.12
N CYS A 95 7.10 37.00 -2.05
CA CYS A 95 7.26 37.83 -0.86
C CYS A 95 8.58 37.56 -0.12
N GLN A 96 9.06 36.31 -0.12
CA GLN A 96 10.27 35.91 0.59
C GLN A 96 11.56 36.25 -0.18
N TYR A 97 11.58 36.01 -1.49
CA TYR A 97 12.79 36.10 -2.32
C TYR A 97 12.82 37.30 -3.27
N GLY A 98 11.72 38.04 -3.38
CA GLY A 98 11.59 39.20 -4.27
C GLY A 98 11.08 38.84 -5.67
N PRO A 99 10.72 39.86 -6.48
CA PRO A 99 10.07 39.68 -7.78
C PRO A 99 10.98 39.11 -8.88
N ASP A 100 12.30 39.13 -8.68
CA ASP A 100 13.29 38.61 -9.62
C ASP A 100 13.55 37.10 -9.46
N ALA A 101 12.99 36.46 -8.43
CA ALA A 101 12.96 35.01 -8.34
C ALA A 101 11.97 34.48 -9.38
N ASP A 102 12.31 33.37 -10.04
CA ASP A 102 11.39 32.66 -10.95
C ASP A 102 10.84 31.38 -10.29
N PRO A 103 9.91 31.50 -9.31
CA PRO A 103 9.35 30.35 -8.60
C PRO A 103 8.34 29.56 -9.45
N LEU A 104 8.01 30.01 -10.67
CA LEU A 104 7.05 29.31 -11.52
C LEU A 104 7.62 27.99 -12.04
N GLU A 105 8.93 27.93 -12.30
CA GLU A 105 9.61 26.70 -12.70
C GLU A 105 9.80 25.73 -11.54
N SER A 106 9.84 26.22 -10.29
CA SER A 106 9.98 25.37 -9.11
C SER A 106 8.66 24.74 -8.66
N ILE A 107 7.50 25.36 -8.93
CA ILE A 107 6.21 24.84 -8.45
C ILE A 107 5.44 24.09 -9.55
N THR A 108 5.37 22.76 -9.42
CA THR A 108 4.65 21.90 -10.37
C THR A 108 3.46 21.19 -9.72
N ILE A 109 2.50 20.77 -10.56
CA ILE A 109 1.34 19.98 -10.13
C ILE A 109 1.37 18.65 -10.88
N THR A 110 1.29 17.54 -10.15
CA THR A 110 1.13 16.20 -10.73
C THR A 110 -0.09 15.49 -10.13
N THR A 111 -0.47 14.34 -10.69
CA THR A 111 -1.53 13.52 -10.13
C THR A 111 -0.98 12.18 -9.66
N ALA A 112 -1.57 11.62 -8.61
CA ALA A 112 -1.28 10.30 -8.09
C ALA A 112 -2.59 9.57 -7.75
N HIS A 113 -2.55 8.24 -7.73
CA HIS A 113 -3.64 7.42 -7.25
C HIS A 113 -3.24 6.82 -5.91
N VAL A 114 -4.00 7.10 -4.86
CA VAL A 114 -3.76 6.59 -3.50
C VAL A 114 -4.95 5.77 -3.03
N PRO A 115 -4.75 4.76 -2.17
CA PRO A 115 -5.86 4.09 -1.49
C PRO A 115 -6.75 5.12 -0.78
N THR A 116 -8.07 5.02 -0.93
CA THR A 116 -9.04 5.95 -0.34
C THR A 116 -8.93 5.98 1.19
N GLU A 117 -8.49 4.89 1.82
CA GLU A 117 -8.18 4.79 3.25
C GLU A 117 -7.02 5.71 3.70
N CYS A 118 -6.15 6.14 2.78
CA CYS A 118 -5.06 7.06 3.04
C CYS A 118 -5.47 8.54 2.93
N LEU A 119 -6.70 8.84 2.47
CA LEU A 119 -7.24 10.20 2.51
C LEU A 119 -7.59 10.50 3.96
N GLY A 120 -6.62 11.02 4.72
CA GLY A 120 -6.81 11.43 6.10
C GLY A 120 -8.12 12.18 6.27
N SER A 121 -8.92 11.76 7.25
CA SER A 121 -10.20 12.37 7.61
C SER A 121 -10.02 13.88 7.67
N HIS A 122 -10.66 14.62 6.75
CA HIS A 122 -10.60 16.07 6.69
C HIS A 122 -10.86 16.62 8.10
N ARG A 123 -9.83 17.12 8.77
CA ARG A 123 -10.00 17.90 9.99
C ARG A 123 -10.70 19.18 9.57
N SER A 124 -12.01 19.21 9.72
CA SER A 124 -12.81 20.43 9.68
C SER A 124 -12.27 21.34 10.78
N HIS A 125 -11.50 22.36 10.41
CA HIS A 125 -11.22 23.46 11.32
C HIS A 125 -12.51 24.27 11.44
N GLN A 126 -13.09 24.22 12.63
CA GLN A 126 -14.20 25.06 13.09
C GLN A 126 -13.66 26.39 13.59
#